data_AF-A0A437MDM3-F1
#
_entry.id   AF-A0A437MDM3-F1
#
_cell.length_a   1.000
_cell.length_b   1.000
_cell.length_c   1.000
_cell.angle_alpha   90.00
_cell.angle_beta   90.00
_cell.angle_gamma   90.00
#
_symmetry.space_group_name_H-M   'P 1'
#
loop_
_entity.id
_entity.type
_entity.pdbx_description
1 polymer ?
#
loop_
_entity_poly.entity_id
_entity_poly.type
_entity_poly.pdbx_seq_one_letter_code
_entity_poly.pdbx_strand_id
1 'polypeptide(L)'
;MSLTDKPAVFADGIMDASVHYGVARITLAQLGPDGKAQPSGQLMVPLVQLPAMANALAALVRQIEAKLKETPATAAAPAQPAAAPGEATPMPGAFTFGSR
;
A
#
# COMPACT_ATOMS: atom_id res chain seq x y z
N MET A 1 0.82 -7.16 24.08
CA MET A 1 -0.07 -6.17 23.41
C MET A 1 0.26 -6.19 21.94
N SER A 2 -0.69 -6.55 21.10
CA SER A 2 -0.51 -6.54 19.65
C SER A 2 -0.46 -5.08 19.17
N LEU A 3 0.15 -4.81 18.02
CA LEU A 3 0.09 -3.47 17.40
C LEU A 3 -1.36 -3.07 17.09
N THR A 4 -2.24 -4.06 16.89
CA THR A 4 -3.67 -3.91 16.62
C THR A 4 -4.44 -3.22 17.76
N ASP A 5 -3.92 -3.27 18.99
CA ASP A 5 -4.57 -2.68 20.17
C ASP A 5 -4.22 -1.19 20.34
N LYS A 6 -3.34 -0.64 19.50
CA LYS A 6 -2.91 0.76 19.56
C LYS A 6 -3.68 1.60 18.55
N PRO A 7 -4.06 2.85 18.90
CA PRO A 7 -4.68 3.75 17.95
C PRO A 7 -3.73 3.99 16.76
N ALA A 8 -4.20 3.66 15.57
CA ALA A 8 -3.51 3.92 14.32
C ALA A 8 -3.98 5.26 13.74
N VAL A 9 -3.03 6.07 13.26
CA VAL A 9 -3.34 7.28 12.49
C VAL A 9 -3.17 6.95 11.03
N PHE A 10 -4.22 7.18 10.25
CA PHE A 10 -4.13 7.11 8.79
C PHE A 10 -3.74 8.48 8.25
N ALA A 11 -2.74 8.51 7.37
CA ALA A 11 -2.22 9.73 6.79
C ALA A 11 -1.82 9.46 5.33
N ASP A 12 -2.19 10.39 4.46
CA ASP A 12 -1.84 10.38 3.05
C ASP A 12 -0.51 11.10 2.80
N GLY A 13 -0.10 11.98 3.71
CA GLY A 13 1.14 12.72 3.59
C GLY A 13 1.52 13.54 4.81
N ILE A 14 2.46 14.47 4.61
CA ILE A 14 2.93 15.42 5.61
C ILE A 14 2.43 16.81 5.21
N MET A 15 1.79 17.51 6.13
CA MET A 15 1.30 18.88 5.92
C MET A 15 2.38 19.92 6.25
N ASP A 16 3.08 19.74 7.36
CA ASP A 16 4.13 20.62 7.84
C ASP A 16 5.10 19.84 8.75
N ALA A 17 6.35 20.31 8.86
CA ALA A 17 7.32 19.78 9.79
C ALA A 17 8.18 20.90 10.40
N SER A 18 8.25 20.92 11.73
CA SER A 18 9.00 21.91 12.50
C SER A 18 9.81 21.27 13.62
N VAL A 19 10.77 21.99 14.18
CA VAL A 19 11.60 21.52 15.30
C VAL A 19 11.46 22.50 16.45
N HIS A 20 11.04 21.98 17.60
CA HIS A 20 10.90 22.77 18.83
C HIS A 20 11.51 22.01 20.01
N TYR A 21 12.42 22.67 20.72
CA TYR A 21 13.03 22.14 21.95
C TYR A 21 13.64 20.74 21.79
N GLY A 22 14.32 20.49 20.66
CA GLY A 22 14.96 19.20 20.39
C GLY A 22 14.01 18.07 19.94
N VAL A 23 12.76 18.40 19.61
CA VAL A 23 11.77 17.45 19.08
C VAL A 23 11.25 17.93 17.73
N ALA A 24 11.37 17.08 16.71
CA ALA A 24 10.69 17.28 15.44
C ALA A 24 9.21 16.97 15.58
N ARG A 25 8.37 17.87 15.07
CA ARG A 25 6.91 17.80 15.08
C ARG A 25 6.45 17.78 13.64
N ILE A 26 5.90 16.65 13.21
CA ILE A 26 5.45 16.44 11.83
C ILE A 26 3.93 16.35 11.87
N THR A 27 3.26 17.33 11.28
CA THR A 27 1.80 17.31 11.14
C THR A 27 1.44 16.46 9.94
N LEU A 28 0.65 15.41 10.17
CA LEU A 28 0.21 14.48 9.15
C LEU A 28 -1.04 15.01 8.45
N ALA A 29 -1.09 14.84 7.13
CA ALA A 29 -2.21 15.22 6.29
C ALA A 29 -3.04 13.98 5.93
N GLN A 30 -4.34 14.17 5.85
CA GLN A 30 -5.29 13.25 5.24
C GLN A 30 -6.19 14.03 4.27
N LEU A 31 -6.56 13.43 3.15
CA LEU A 31 -7.50 14.01 2.20
C LEU A 31 -8.93 13.89 2.74
N GLY A 32 -9.59 15.03 2.86
CA GLY A 32 -11.00 15.10 3.21
C GLY A 32 -11.92 14.70 2.05
N PRO A 33 -13.24 14.61 2.29
CA PRO A 33 -14.23 14.28 1.25
C PRO A 33 -14.27 15.28 0.08
N ASP A 34 -13.78 16.51 0.33
CA ASP A 34 -13.66 17.59 -0.65
C ASP A 34 -12.33 17.56 -1.43
N GLY A 35 -11.50 16.54 -1.19
CA GLY A 35 -10.17 16.39 -1.80
C GLY A 35 -9.13 17.36 -1.25
N LYS A 36 -9.42 18.11 -0.17
CA LYS A 36 -8.46 19.02 0.45
C LYS A 36 -7.72 18.32 1.57
N ALA A 37 -6.44 18.66 1.73
CA ALA A 37 -5.63 18.17 2.84
C ALA A 37 -6.13 18.77 4.17
N GLN A 38 -6.33 17.91 5.16
CA GLN A 38 -6.72 18.23 6.53
C GLN A 38 -5.77 17.54 7.51
N PRO A 39 -5.50 18.12 8.70
CA PRO A 39 -4.62 17.49 9.68
C PRO A 39 -5.26 16.22 10.28
N SER A 40 -4.56 15.09 10.22
CA SER A 40 -5.03 13.81 10.79
C SER A 40 -4.33 13.43 12.11
N GLY A 41 -3.18 14.05 12.40
CA GLY A 41 -2.45 13.82 13.63
C GLY A 41 -1.07 14.47 13.62
N GLN A 42 -0.31 14.24 14.68
CA GLN A 42 1.07 14.73 14.80
C GLN A 42 2.01 13.60 15.21
N LEU A 43 3.08 13.41 14.44
CA LEU A 43 4.19 12.54 14.79
C LEU A 43 5.29 13.37 15.44
N MET A 44 5.64 13.05 16.69
CA MET A 44 6.70 13.72 17.44
C MET A 44 7.91 12.80 17.57
N VAL A 45 9.09 13.32 17.22
CA VAL A 45 10.31 12.52 17.14
C VAL A 45 11.48 13.29 17.75
N PRO A 46 12.16 12.76 18.79
CA PRO A 46 13.38 13.37 19.29
C PRO A 46 14.42 13.52 18.18
N LEU A 47 15.11 14.66 18.11
CA LEU A 47 16.07 14.94 17.03
C LEU A 47 17.18 13.88 16.92
N VAL A 48 17.61 13.31 18.05
CA VAL A 48 18.64 12.26 18.07
C VAL A 48 18.16 10.94 17.43
N GLN A 49 16.85 10.71 17.36
CA GLN A 49 16.23 9.52 16.77
C GLN A 49 15.74 9.78 15.33
N LEU A 50 15.53 11.04 14.96
CA LEU A 50 15.00 11.43 13.65
C LEU A 50 15.80 10.84 12.47
N PRO A 51 17.15 10.87 12.46
CA PRO A 51 17.92 10.27 11.36
C PRO A 51 17.65 8.77 11.17
N ALA A 52 17.57 8.02 12.27
CA ALA A 52 17.30 6.58 12.22
C ALA A 52 15.90 6.31 11.67
N MET A 53 14.89 7.09 12.09
CA MET A 53 13.53 6.97 11.57
C MET A 53 13.46 7.31 10.08
N ALA A 54 14.08 8.42 9.65
CA ALA A 54 14.09 8.82 8.24
C ALA A 54 14.75 7.75 7.36
N ASN A 55 15.85 7.16 7.82
CA ASN A 55 16.53 6.06 7.12
C ASN A 55 15.66 4.80 7.02
N ALA A 56 14.90 4.46 8.06
CA ALA A 56 13.96 3.34 8.03
C ALA A 56 12.85 3.56 6.98
N LEU A 57 12.31 4.78 6.89
CA LEU A 57 11.33 5.13 5.85
C LEU A 57 11.95 5.06 4.44
N ALA A 58 13.17 5.57 4.26
CA ALA A 58 13.87 5.47 2.98
C ALA A 58 14.15 4.01 2.57
N ALA A 59 14.50 3.16 3.54
CA ALA A 59 14.68 1.73 3.31
C ALA A 59 13.37 1.05 2.90
N LEU A 60 12.25 1.41 3.52
CA LEU A 60 10.92 0.93 3.15
C LEU A 60 10.57 1.30 1.70
N VAL A 61 10.83 2.54 1.29
CA VAL A 61 10.61 2.98 -0.11
C VAL A 61 11.37 2.09 -1.09
N ARG A 62 12.65 1.81 -0.82
CA ARG A 62 13.47 0.91 -1.66
C ARG A 62 12.90 -0.51 -1.74
N GLN A 63 12.37 -1.04 -0.63
CA GLN A 63 11.73 -2.36 -0.61
C GLN A 63 10.44 -2.38 -1.44
N ILE A 64 9.64 -1.31 -1.39
CA ILE A 64 8.43 -1.17 -2.21
C ILE A 64 8.81 -1.15 -3.69
N GLU A 65 9.80 -0.33 -4.07
CA GLU A 65 10.29 -0.25 -5.45
C GLU A 65 10.78 -1.61 -5.98
N ALA A 66 11.47 -2.39 -5.14
CA ALA A 66 11.91 -3.74 -5.51
C ALA A 66 10.72 -4.66 -5.80
N LYS A 67 9.69 -4.66 -4.93
CA LYS A 67 8.48 -5.48 -5.12
C LYS A 67 7.67 -5.09 -6.35
N LEU A 68 7.58 -3.80 -6.65
CA LEU A 68 6.87 -3.32 -7.84
C LEU A 68 7.56 -3.77 -9.14
N LYS A 69 8.90 -3.83 -9.15
CA LYS A 69 9.69 -4.33 -10.30
C LYS A 69 9.60 -5.84 -10.50
N GLU A 70 9.31 -6.61 -9.44
CA GLU A 70 9.12 -8.06 -9.51
C GLU A 70 7.71 -8.46 -10.03
N THR A 71 6.75 -7.52 -10.03
CA THR A 71 5.34 -7.77 -10.37
C THR A 71 4.93 -7.74 -11.88
N PRO A 72 5.76 -7.41 -12.90
CA PRO A 72 5.33 -7.50 -14.30
C PRO A 72 5.66 -8.80 -15.05
N ALA A 73 5.98 -9.92 -14.37
CA ALA A 73 6.45 -11.14 -15.05
C ALA A 73 5.64 -12.43 -14.80
N THR A 74 4.35 -12.35 -14.42
CA THR A 74 3.50 -13.56 -14.27
C THR A 74 2.16 -13.49 -15.03
N ALA A 75 2.05 -12.65 -16.06
CA ALA A 75 0.87 -12.57 -16.93
C ALA A 75 1.20 -12.66 -18.43
N ALA A 76 2.33 -13.26 -18.80
CA ALA A 76 2.65 -13.57 -20.20
C ALA A 76 3.23 -14.97 -20.32
N ALA A 77 2.36 -15.98 -20.18
CA ALA A 77 2.58 -17.28 -20.80
C ALA A 77 2.00 -17.24 -22.24
N PRO A 78 2.60 -17.95 -23.21
CA PRO A 78 2.56 -17.60 -24.62
C PRO A 78 1.20 -17.87 -25.28
N ALA A 79 0.82 -16.99 -26.20
CA ALA A 79 -0.18 -17.27 -27.21
C ALA A 79 0.25 -18.47 -28.06
N GLN A 80 -0.51 -19.56 -28.00
CA GLN A 80 -0.34 -20.71 -28.89
C GLN A 80 -1.19 -20.48 -30.16
N PRO A 81 -0.64 -20.65 -31.38
CA PRO A 81 -1.36 -20.35 -32.62
C PRO A 81 -2.48 -21.35 -32.90
N ALA A 82 -3.56 -20.82 -33.48
CA ALA A 82 -4.74 -21.55 -33.92
C ALA A 82 -4.45 -22.68 -34.92
N ALA A 83 -5.12 -23.82 -34.71
CA ALA A 83 -5.45 -24.79 -35.75
C ALA A 83 -6.88 -25.34 -35.51
N ALA A 84 -7.78 -24.94 -36.41
CA ALA A 84 -9.06 -25.49 -36.91
C ALA A 84 -9.89 -26.59 -36.17
N PRO A 85 -11.21 -26.66 -36.48
CA PRO A 85 -12.28 -27.05 -35.56
C PRO A 85 -12.64 -28.54 -35.60
N GLY A 86 -12.88 -29.13 -34.43
CA GLY A 86 -13.45 -30.47 -34.32
C GLY A 86 -13.64 -30.90 -32.87
N GLU A 87 -14.89 -31.24 -32.55
CA GLU A 87 -15.32 -32.09 -31.43
C GLU A 87 -15.27 -31.51 -30.01
N ALA A 88 -16.48 -31.20 -29.53
CA ALA A 88 -16.81 -30.86 -28.17
C ALA A 88 -16.49 -32.03 -27.22
N THR A 89 -15.53 -31.81 -26.32
CA THR A 89 -15.37 -32.61 -25.10
C THR A 89 -16.10 -31.89 -23.95
N PRO A 90 -16.90 -32.59 -23.14
CA PRO A 90 -17.71 -31.97 -22.09
C PRO A 90 -16.83 -31.48 -20.94
N MET A 91 -16.95 -30.19 -20.61
CA MET A 91 -16.30 -29.56 -19.46
C MET A 91 -16.91 -30.10 -18.14
N PRO A 92 -16.12 -30.54 -17.16
CA PRO A 92 -16.61 -30.88 -15.83
C PRO A 92 -16.76 -29.62 -14.99
N GLY A 93 -17.96 -29.38 -14.45
CA GLY A 93 -18.18 -28.41 -13.36
C GLY A 93 -19.10 -27.23 -13.69
N ALA A 94 -20.28 -27.48 -14.25
CA ALA A 94 -21.35 -26.49 -14.28
C ALA A 94 -21.90 -26.27 -12.85
N PHE A 95 -21.77 -25.05 -12.32
CA PHE A 95 -22.40 -24.66 -11.05
C PHE A 95 -23.89 -24.35 -11.30
N THR A 96 -24.77 -25.02 -10.56
CA THR A 96 -26.20 -24.70 -10.52
C THR A 96 -26.51 -23.87 -9.29
N PHE A 97 -27.09 -22.69 -9.50
CA PHE A 97 -27.66 -21.89 -8.41
C PHE A 97 -29.14 -22.23 -8.31
N GLY A 98 -29.46 -23.06 -7.32
CA GLY A 98 -30.85 -23.37 -6.97
C GLY A 98 -31.50 -22.16 -6.29
N SER A 99 -32.50 -21.59 -6.95
CA SER A 99 -33.43 -20.65 -6.33
C SER A 99 -34.29 -21.38 -5.29
N ARG A 100 -34.22 -20.91 -4.04
CA ARG A 100 -35.33 -20.98 -3.08
C ARG A 100 -35.48 -19.60 -2.47
#